data_AF-A0A9E5J6I6-F1
#
_entry.id   AF-A0A9E5J6I6-F1
#
_cell.length_a   1.000
_cell.length_b   1.000
_cell.length_c   1.000
_cell.angle_alpha   90.00
_cell.angle_beta   90.00
_cell.angle_gamma   90.00
#
_symmetry.space_group_name_H-M   'P 1'
#
loop_
_entity.id
_entity.type
_entity.pdbx_description
1 polymer ?
#
loop_
_entity_poly.entity_id
_entity_poly.type
_entity_poly.pdbx_seq_one_letter_code
_entity_poly.pdbx_strand_id
1 'polypeptide(L)'
;MLYKRNPQLNKNGELIHLLSTEGLSRDILTHILDTAANFVSVSDREVKKVPLLRGKSVFNLFFENSTRTRTTFEIAATRLSADV
;
A
#
# COMPACT_ATOMS: atom_id res chain seq x y z
N MET A 1 -22.54 -7.84 -22.58
CA MET A 1 -21.97 -7.89 -21.22
C MET A 1 -21.01 -6.71 -21.11
N LEU A 2 -21.38 -5.64 -20.40
CA LEU A 2 -20.49 -4.50 -20.20
C LEU A 2 -19.30 -5.00 -19.38
N TYR A 3 -18.10 -5.04 -19.96
CA TYR A 3 -16.87 -5.26 -19.21
C TYR A 3 -16.79 -4.14 -18.16
N LYS A 4 -17.18 -4.45 -16.92
CA LYS A 4 -17.07 -3.52 -15.80
C LYS A 4 -15.60 -3.15 -15.69
N ARG A 5 -15.28 -1.87 -15.92
CA ARG A 5 -13.94 -1.33 -15.72
C ARG A 5 -13.43 -1.80 -14.35
N ASN A 6 -12.25 -2.41 -14.30
CA ASN A 6 -11.67 -2.83 -13.04
C ASN A 6 -11.42 -1.57 -12.18
N PRO A 7 -12.12 -1.39 -11.05
CA PRO A 7 -12.01 -0.17 -10.23
C PRO A 7 -10.61 -0.01 -9.62
N GLN A 8 -9.82 -1.08 -9.60
CA GLN A 8 -8.47 -1.08 -9.07
C GLN A 8 -7.47 -0.37 -9.99
N LEU A 9 -7.80 -0.20 -11.28
CA LEU A 9 -6.91 0.33 -12.30
C LEU A 9 -7.44 1.65 -12.90
N ASN A 10 -6.53 2.58 -13.16
CA ASN A 10 -6.87 3.78 -13.92
C ASN A 10 -6.96 3.47 -15.43
N LYS A 11 -7.18 4.50 -16.26
CA LYS A 11 -7.32 4.35 -17.73
C LYS A 11 -6.05 3.85 -18.43
N ASN A 12 -4.89 3.97 -17.78
CA ASN A 12 -3.59 3.54 -18.28
C ASN A 12 -3.22 2.12 -17.81
N GLY A 13 -4.06 1.48 -16.98
CA GLY A 13 -3.75 0.19 -16.37
C GLY A 13 -2.88 0.28 -15.11
N GLU A 14 -2.64 1.48 -14.58
CA GLU A 14 -1.86 1.67 -13.35
C GLU A 14 -2.74 1.40 -12.13
N LEU A 15 -2.16 0.71 -11.12
CA LEU A 15 -2.86 0.39 -9.88
C LEU A 15 -3.12 1.66 -9.06
N ILE A 16 -4.38 1.92 -8.73
CA ILE A 16 -4.82 3.06 -7.91
C ILE A 16 -5.54 2.64 -6.62
N HIS A 17 -6.12 1.43 -6.59
CA HIS A 17 -6.76 0.85 -5.41
C HIS A 17 -6.41 -0.64 -5.31
N LEU A 18 -6.15 -1.13 -4.10
CA LEU A 18 -5.98 -2.56 -3.81
C LEU A 18 -7.19 -3.05 -3.01
N LEU A 19 -8.20 -3.55 -3.72
CA LEU A 19 -9.47 -4.04 -3.16
C LEU A 19 -9.51 -5.57 -3.12
N SER A 20 -8.89 -6.23 -4.11
CA SER A 20 -8.80 -7.67 -4.24
C SER A 20 -7.61 -8.04 -5.14
N THR A 21 -7.06 -9.24 -4.98
CA THR A 21 -6.08 -9.78 -5.95
C THR A 21 -6.74 -10.20 -7.27
N GLU A 22 -8.06 -10.40 -7.28
CA GLU A 22 -8.82 -10.76 -8.48
C GLU A 22 -8.79 -9.63 -9.52
N GLY A 23 -8.62 -10.02 -10.79
CA GLY A 23 -8.59 -9.07 -11.90
C GLY A 23 -7.32 -8.23 -12.01
N LEU A 24 -6.32 -8.45 -11.12
CA LEU A 24 -4.98 -7.90 -11.27
C LEU A 24 -4.09 -8.89 -12.05
N SER A 25 -3.22 -8.37 -12.90
CA SER A 25 -2.23 -9.19 -13.59
C SER A 25 -1.17 -9.68 -12.61
N ARG A 26 -0.53 -10.81 -12.94
CA ARG A 26 0.61 -11.34 -12.19
C ARG A 26 1.69 -10.27 -12.00
N ASP A 27 1.99 -9.51 -13.06
CA ASP A 27 3.06 -8.51 -13.05
C ASP A 27 2.82 -7.39 -12.04
N ILE A 28 1.57 -6.95 -11.87
CA ILE A 28 1.20 -5.96 -10.84
C ILE A 28 1.43 -6.54 -9.44
N LEU A 29 1.00 -7.79 -9.23
CA LEU A 29 1.14 -8.45 -7.93
C LEU A 29 2.61 -8.69 -7.57
N THR A 30 3.43 -9.16 -8.51
CA THR A 30 4.87 -9.34 -8.28
C THR A 30 5.56 -8.00 -8.06
N HIS A 31 5.18 -6.95 -8.78
CA HIS A 31 5.75 -5.62 -8.57
C HIS A 31 5.50 -5.07 -7.16
N ILE A 32 4.32 -5.33 -6.56
CA ILE A 32 4.05 -4.99 -5.16
C ILE A 32 5.01 -5.74 -4.23
N LEU A 33 5.21 -7.05 -4.45
CA LEU A 33 6.09 -7.87 -3.63
C LEU A 33 7.56 -7.46 -3.75
N ASP A 34 8.03 -7.19 -4.97
CA ASP A 34 9.39 -6.71 -5.24
C ASP A 34 9.64 -5.35 -4.57
N THR A 35 8.65 -4.46 -4.64
CA THR A 35 8.71 -3.16 -3.94
C THR A 35 8.75 -3.35 -2.44
N ALA A 36 7.95 -4.25 -1.87
CA ALA A 36 7.94 -4.55 -0.45
C ALA A 36 9.27 -5.12 0.04
N ALA A 37 9.93 -5.97 -0.76
CA ALA A 37 11.24 -6.55 -0.43
C ALA A 37 12.32 -5.47 -0.20
N ASN A 38 12.26 -4.37 -0.96
CA ASN A 38 13.18 -3.24 -0.76
C ASN A 38 13.02 -2.61 0.63
N PHE A 39 11.81 -2.55 1.19
CA PHE A 39 11.56 -2.02 2.54
C PHE A 39 11.99 -2.96 3.65
N VAL A 40 12.08 -4.27 3.39
CA VAL A 40 12.61 -5.26 4.34
C VAL A 40 14.13 -5.06 4.50
N SER A 41 14.86 -4.82 3.42
CA SER A 41 16.31 -4.56 3.49
C SER A 41 16.69 -3.24 4.19
N VAL A 42 15.75 -2.31 4.34
CA VAL A 42 15.96 -0.99 4.96
C VAL A 42 15.86 -1.03 6.50
N SER A 43 15.40 -2.14 7.10
CA SER A 43 15.29 -2.25 8.56
C SER A 43 16.63 -2.27 9.31
N ASP A 44 17.75 -2.49 8.61
CA ASP A 44 19.12 -2.46 9.17
C ASP A 44 19.80 -1.08 9.09
N ARG A 45 19.19 -0.08 8.43
CA ARG A 45 19.75 1.28 8.33
C ARG A 45 19.17 2.19 9.41
N GLU A 46 20.02 2.98 10.06
CA GLU A 46 19.67 3.95 11.10
C GLU A 46 18.64 5.02 10.67
N VAL A 47 18.45 5.22 9.36
CA VAL A 47 17.49 6.19 8.81
C VAL A 47 16.11 5.53 8.66
N LYS A 48 15.34 5.52 9.76
CA LYS A 48 14.03 4.84 9.88
C LYS A 48 12.84 5.56 9.23
N LYS A 49 13.04 6.73 8.60
CA LYS A 49 11.97 7.54 7.99
C LYS A 49 12.34 7.96 6.57
N VAL A 50 11.52 7.55 5.59
CA VAL A 50 11.65 7.94 4.18
C VAL A 50 10.53 8.95 3.88
N PRO A 51 10.81 10.14 3.31
CA PRO A 51 9.80 11.19 3.17
C PRO A 51 8.88 11.01 1.94
N LEU A 52 8.57 9.77 1.55
CA LEU A 52 7.79 9.48 0.33
C LEU A 52 6.34 9.99 0.41
N LEU A 53 5.75 10.01 1.60
CA LEU A 53 4.38 10.45 1.83
C LEU A 53 4.29 11.71 2.71
N ARG A 54 5.37 12.51 2.80
CA ARG A 54 5.36 13.74 3.60
C ARG A 54 4.24 14.68 3.16
N GLY A 55 3.44 15.14 4.11
CA GLY A 55 2.29 16.02 3.87
C GLY A 55 1.07 15.28 3.29
N LYS A 56 1.04 13.95 3.35
CA LYS A 56 -0.14 13.13 3.06
C LYS A 56 -0.71 12.59 4.38
N SER A 57 -2.04 12.62 4.50
CA SER A 57 -2.77 11.99 5.61
C SER A 57 -3.30 10.62 5.19
N VAL A 58 -3.15 9.62 6.06
CA VAL A 58 -3.61 8.25 5.87
C VAL A 58 -4.65 7.92 6.93
N PHE A 59 -5.87 7.64 6.52
CA PHE A 59 -6.97 7.32 7.45
C PHE A 59 -7.19 5.82 7.54
N ASN A 60 -7.08 5.27 8.74
CA ASN A 60 -7.33 3.86 9.04
C ASN A 60 -8.78 3.66 9.51
N LEU A 61 -9.64 3.07 8.68
CA LEU A 61 -11.03 2.79 9.02
C LEU A 61 -11.25 1.28 9.26
N PHE A 62 -11.61 0.94 10.50
CA PHE A 62 -11.89 -0.45 10.92
C PHE A 62 -13.28 -0.51 11.56
N PHE A 63 -14.21 -1.23 10.93
CA PHE A 63 -15.55 -1.48 11.50
C PHE A 63 -15.56 -2.59 12.55
N GLU A 64 -14.51 -3.40 12.56
CA GLU A 64 -14.26 -4.46 13.52
C GLU A 64 -12.80 -4.39 14.00
N ASN A 65 -12.56 -4.78 15.25
CA ASN A 65 -11.23 -4.68 15.83
C ASN A 65 -10.22 -5.61 15.11
N SER A 66 -9.12 -5.03 14.63
CA SER A 66 -8.01 -5.77 14.01
C SER A 66 -6.65 -5.19 14.41
N THR A 67 -6.15 -5.62 15.57
CA THR A 67 -4.93 -5.04 16.19
C THR A 67 -3.71 -5.15 15.28
N ARG A 68 -3.42 -6.33 14.73
CA ARG A 68 -2.23 -6.53 13.90
C ARG A 68 -2.26 -5.65 12.65
N THR A 69 -3.37 -5.66 11.94
CA THR A 69 -3.54 -4.90 10.69
C THR A 69 -3.40 -3.41 10.96
N ARG A 70 -4.15 -2.87 11.94
CA ARG A 70 -4.10 -1.46 12.30
C ARG A 70 -2.68 -1.02 12.66
N THR A 71 -2.01 -1.75 13.55
CA THR A 71 -0.64 -1.43 13.97
C THR A 71 0.33 -1.47 12.79
N THR A 72 0.22 -2.44 11.88
CA THR A 72 1.12 -2.50 10.71
C THR A 72 0.92 -1.32 9.75
N PHE A 73 -0.32 -0.87 9.52
CA PHE A 73 -0.61 0.29 8.68
C PHE A 73 -0.12 1.59 9.32
N GLU A 74 -0.33 1.78 10.63
CA GLU A 74 0.18 2.93 11.39
C GLU A 74 1.72 3.03 11.32
N ILE A 75 2.41 1.90 11.54
CA ILE A 75 3.87 1.83 11.46
C ILE A 75 4.35 2.15 10.04
N ALA A 76 3.73 1.57 9.02
CA ALA A 76 4.11 1.78 7.62
C ALA A 76 3.96 3.26 7.22
N ALA A 77 2.81 3.88 7.51
CA ALA A 77 2.58 5.29 7.20
C ALA A 77 3.56 6.21 7.95
N THR A 78 3.83 5.94 9.23
CA THR A 78 4.82 6.70 10.02
C THR A 78 6.24 6.59 9.43
N ARG A 79 6.65 5.39 9.00
CA ARG A 79 7.96 5.16 8.34
C ARG A 79 8.06 5.89 7.00
N LEU A 80 6.94 6.06 6.30
CA LEU A 80 6.84 6.82 5.06
C LEU A 80 6.60 8.33 5.27
N SER A 81 6.64 8.79 6.52
CA SER A 81 6.44 10.19 6.92
C SER A 81 5.05 10.76 6.60
N ALA A 82 4.03 9.90 6.51
CA ALA A 82 2.63 10.30 6.45
C ALA A 82 2.08 10.59 7.85
N ASP A 83 1.07 11.47 7.91
CA ASP A 83 0.27 11.71 9.10
C ASP A 83 -0.85 10.65 9.16
N VAL A 84 -1.08 10.05 10.34
CA VAL A 84 -2.10 9.00 10.57
C VAL A 84 -3.08 9.44 11.63
#